data_AF-A0A2N1QKX2-F1
#
_entry.id   AF-A0A2N1QKX2-F1
#
_cell.length_a   1.000
_cell.length_b   1.000
_cell.length_c   1.000
_cell.angle_alpha   90.00
_cell.angle_beta   90.00
_cell.angle_gamma   90.00
#
_symmetry.space_group_name_H-M   'P 1'
#
loop_
_entity.id
_entity.type
_entity.pdbx_description
1 polymer ?
#
loop_
_entity_poly.entity_id
_entity_poly.type
_entity_poly.pdbx_seq_one_letter_code
_entity_poly.pdbx_strand_id
1 'polypeptide(L)' 'QGIKNIILPLANKPDVEEIPEWSRDGLSFRYVDRVENVFEYALERAPSP' A
#
# COMPACT_ATOMS: atom_id res chain seq x y z
N GLN A 1 -10.14 -5.04 12.52
CA GLN A 1 -9.97 -3.64 12.08
C GLN A 1 -10.07 -3.61 10.55
N GLY A 2 -10.73 -2.63 9.95
CA GLY A 2 -11.12 -2.63 8.53
C GLY A 2 -10.11 -1.99 7.56
N ILE A 3 -8.81 -2.12 7.84
CA ILE A 3 -7.76 -1.59 6.95
C ILE A 3 -7.67 -2.50 5.73
N LYS A 4 -7.84 -1.90 4.54
CA LYS A 4 -7.81 -2.61 3.26
C LYS A 4 -6.69 -2.16 2.32
N ASN A 5 -6.12 -0.98 2.54
CA ASN A 5 -5.08 -0.42 1.70
C ASN A 5 -3.77 -0.36 2.48
N ILE A 6 -2.72 -0.96 1.94
CA ILE A 6 -1.41 -1.09 2.58
C ILE A 6 -0.36 -0.54 1.63
N ILE A 7 0.48 0.35 2.13
CA ILE A 7 1.65 0.86 1.41
C ILE A 7 2.89 0.19 2.01
N LEU A 8 3.73 -0.42 1.18
CA LEU A 8 4.96 -1.10 1.59
C LEU A 8 6.15 -0.66 0.74
N PRO A 9 7.39 -0.76 1.28
CA PRO A 9 8.58 -0.67 0.46
C PRO A 9 8.57 -1.69 -0.68
N LEU A 10 9.11 -1.31 -1.84
CA LEU A 10 9.23 -2.21 -2.99
C LEU A 10 10.02 -3.48 -2.65
N ALA A 11 11.02 -3.35 -1.78
CA ALA A 11 11.83 -4.47 -1.31
C ALA A 11 11.03 -5.55 -0.57
N ASN A 12 9.85 -5.24 -0.03
CA ASN A 12 9.00 -6.20 0.68
C ASN A 12 8.01 -6.96 -0.21
N LYS A 13 7.98 -6.68 -1.52
CA LYS A 13 7.09 -7.38 -2.44
C LYS A 13 7.29 -8.91 -2.42
N PRO A 14 8.52 -9.47 -2.40
CA PRO A 14 8.71 -10.91 -2.30
C PRO A 14 8.10 -11.50 -1.02
N ASP A 15 8.26 -10.83 0.12
CA ASP A 15 7.69 -11.27 1.40
C ASP A 15 6.15 -11.40 1.33
N VAL A 16 5.48 -10.49 0.61
CA VAL A 16 4.03 -10.53 0.44
C VAL A 16 3.60 -11.66 -0.51
N GLU A 17 4.38 -11.95 -1.55
CA GLU A 17 4.09 -13.05 -2.48
C GLU A 17 4.12 -14.42 -1.78
N GLU A 18 4.93 -14.56 -0.72
CA GLU A 18 4.99 -15.75 0.13
C GLU A 18 3.78 -15.90 1.08
N ILE A 19 3.04 -14.81 1.34
CA ILE A 19 1.85 -14.86 2.20
C ILE A 19 0.75 -15.68 1.49
N PRO A 20 0.03 -16.57 2.18
CA PRO A 20 -1.09 -17.29 1.62
C PRO A 20 -2.18 -16.38 1.06
N GLU A 21 -2.82 -16.77 -0.04
CA GLU A 21 -3.85 -15.97 -0.72
C GLU A 21 -5.00 -15.56 0.20
N TRP A 22 -5.51 -16.48 1.02
CA TRP A 22 -6.59 -16.21 1.98
C TRP A 22 -6.25 -15.10 2.99
N SER A 23 -4.96 -14.88 3.26
CA SER A 23 -4.51 -13.83 4.17
C SER A 23 -4.28 -12.49 3.46
N ARG A 24 -4.16 -12.50 2.13
CA ARG A 24 -4.04 -11.30 1.29
C ARG A 24 -5.37 -10.88 0.68
N ASP A 25 -6.37 -11.75 0.71
CA ASP A 25 -7.67 -11.50 0.12
C ASP A 25 -8.34 -10.25 0.73
N GLY A 26 -8.91 -9.41 -0.14
CA GLY A 26 -9.49 -8.13 0.24
C GLY A 26 -8.49 -7.02 0.63
N LEU A 27 -7.18 -7.27 0.56
CA LEU A 27 -6.13 -6.26 0.76
C LEU A 27 -5.58 -5.75 -0.58
N SER A 28 -5.36 -4.44 -0.66
CA SER A 28 -4.70 -3.76 -1.78
C SER A 28 -3.32 -3.29 -1.35
N PHE A 29 -2.28 -3.78 -2.03
CA PHE A 29 -0.90 -3.41 -1.75
C PHE A 29 -0.38 -2.38 -2.78
N ARG A 30 0.23 -1.31 -2.29
CA ARG A 30 0.97 -0.31 -3.06
C ARG A 30 2.44 -0.42 -2.68
N TYR A 31 3.30 -0.75 -3.64
CA TYR A 31 4.74 -0.85 -3.41
C TYR A 31 5.44 0.42 -3.87
N VAL A 32 6.29 0.99 -3.02
CA VAL A 32 7.00 2.25 -3.29
C VAL A 32 8.49 2.13 -2.97
N ASP A 33 9.33 2.78 -3.75
CA ASP A 33 10.79 2.82 -3.57
C ASP A 33 11.30 4.14 -2.98
N ARG A 34 10.43 5.15 -2.89
CA ARG A 34 10.73 6.48 -2.37
C ARG A 34 9.60 7.03 -1.51
N VAL A 35 9.94 7.90 -0.56
CA VAL A 35 8.98 8.46 0.40
C VAL A 35 7.97 9.39 -0.28
N GLU A 36 8.35 10.07 -1.35
CA GLU A 36 7.47 10.99 -2.08
C GLU A 36 6.24 10.27 -2.64
N ASN A 37 6.40 9.02 -3.08
CA ASN A 37 5.32 8.19 -3.60
C ASN A 37 4.32 7.77 -2.51
N VAL A 38 4.71 7.76 -1.24
CA VAL A 38 3.77 7.50 -0.13
C VAL A 38 2.72 8.60 -0.07
N PHE A 39 3.14 9.86 -0.25
CA PHE A 39 2.24 11.00 -0.15
C PHE A 39 1.16 10.99 -1.25
N GLU A 40 1.47 10.46 -2.44
CA GLU A 40 0.49 10.31 -3.51
C GLU A 40 -0.67 9.37 -3.15
N TYR A 41 -0.41 8.35 -2.33
CA TYR A 41 -1.41 7.36 -1.95
C TYR A 41 -2.06 7.61 -0.59
N ALA A 42 -1.36 8.30 0.31
CA ALA A 42 -1.78 8.49 1.70
C ALA A 42 -2.52 9.82 1.94
N LEU A 43 -2.29 10.84 1.12
CA LEU A 43 -2.85 12.17 1.32
C LEU A 43 -3.94 12.46 0.27
N GLU A 44 -5.01 13.10 0.72
CA GLU A 44 -6.00 13.69 -0.19
C GLU A 44 -5.46 15.00 -0.77
N ARG A 45 -5.90 15.35 -1.98
CA ARG A 45 -5.55 16.66 -2.55
C ARG A 45 -6.19 17.76 -1.71
N ALA A 46 -5.49 18.88 -1.59
CA ALA A 46 -6.09 20.07 -1.03
C ALA A 46 -7.38 20.42 -1.81
N PRO A 47 -8.46 20.81 -1.12
CA PRO A 47 -9.67 21.24 -1.80
C PRO A 47 -9.37 22.42 -2.73
N SER A 48 -9.94 22.40 -3.92
CA SER A 48 -9.90 23.56 -4.82
C SER A 48 -10.66 24.72 -4.17
N PRO A 49 -10.14 25.96 -4.23
CA PRO A 49 -10.84 27.14 -3.72
C PRO A 49 -12.15 27.42 -4.46
#